data_AF-A0A535Y8J5-F1
#
_entry.id   AF-A0A535Y8J5-F1
#
_cell.length_a   1.000
_cell.length_b   1.000
_cell.length_c   1.000
_cell.angle_alpha   90.00
_cell.angle_beta   90.00
_cell.angle_gamma   90.00
#
_symmetry.space_group_name_H-M   'P 1'
#
loop_
_entity.id
_entity.type
_entity.pdbx_description
1 polymer ?
#
loop_
_entity_poly.entity_id
_entity_poly.type
_entity_poly.pdbx_seq_one_letter_code
_entity_poly.pdbx_strand_id
1 'polypeptide(L)'
;MLREAAGERFEQIELNVNLMAVGQQVPRYVSAQLGLTAEALGRQGSVVAVTGSTEQMCDQLLARRETFGISYLMVSEEMMEALAPVVERLTGR
;
A
#
# COMPACT_ATOMS: atom_id res chain seq x y z
N MET A 1 -6.06 20.30 2.35
CA MET A 1 -6.48 18.87 2.31
C MET A 1 -5.77 18.09 3.43
N LEU A 2 -6.46 17.12 4.05
CA LEU A 2 -6.15 16.37 5.30
C LEU A 2 -5.17 16.98 6.32
N ARG A 3 -3.88 17.16 5.99
CA ARG A 3 -2.87 17.80 6.85
C ARG A 3 -3.31 19.17 7.35
N GLU A 4 -3.80 20.02 6.46
CA GLU A 4 -4.34 21.34 6.84
C GLU A 4 -5.57 21.23 7.75
N ALA A 5 -6.44 20.24 7.52
CA ALA A 5 -7.66 20.04 8.30
C ALA A 5 -7.37 19.45 9.70
N ALA A 6 -6.30 18.67 9.82
CA ALA A 6 -5.85 18.08 11.07
C ALA A 6 -5.03 19.06 11.92
N GLY A 7 -4.31 19.99 11.30
CA GLY A 7 -3.45 20.96 11.97
C GLY A 7 -2.36 20.25 12.80
N GLU A 8 -2.12 20.74 14.02
CA GLU A 8 -1.13 20.19 14.96
C GLU A 8 -1.38 18.72 15.33
N ARG A 9 -2.63 18.25 15.23
CA ARG A 9 -2.98 16.84 15.53
C ARG A 9 -2.52 15.88 14.43
N PHE A 10 -2.10 16.38 13.27
CA PHE A 10 -1.70 15.49 12.17
C PHE A 10 -0.58 14.53 12.58
N GLU A 11 0.39 15.00 13.35
CA GLU A 11 1.52 14.18 13.85
C GLU A 11 1.08 13.13 14.90
N GLN A 12 -0.16 13.21 15.39
CA GLN A 12 -0.76 12.22 16.30
C GLN A 12 -1.66 11.22 15.57
N ILE A 13 -1.89 11.40 14.27
CA ILE A 13 -2.76 10.55 13.46
C ILE A 13 -1.91 9.52 12.74
N GLU A 14 -2.19 8.25 13.02
CA GLU A 14 -1.62 7.16 12.25
C GLU A 14 -2.47 6.91 10.99
N LEU A 15 -1.89 7.18 9.82
CA LEU A 15 -2.59 6.97 8.55
C LEU A 15 -2.38 5.54 8.07
N ASN A 16 -3.51 4.86 7.85
CA ASN A 16 -3.53 3.51 7.33
C ASN A 16 -3.90 3.46 5.85
N VAL A 17 -3.40 2.43 5.16
CA VAL A 17 -3.92 2.01 3.86
C VAL A 17 -4.14 0.50 3.84
N ASN A 18 -5.27 0.07 3.27
CA ASN A 18 -5.51 -1.32 2.96
C ASN A 18 -5.03 -1.62 1.54
N LEU A 19 -4.05 -2.50 1.41
CA LEU A 19 -3.53 -2.91 0.12
C LEU A 19 -4.53 -3.83 -0.58
N MET A 20 -4.95 -3.42 -1.77
CA MET A 20 -5.81 -4.19 -2.67
C MET A 20 -5.02 -4.90 -3.77
N ALA A 21 -3.73 -4.56 -3.92
CA ALA A 21 -2.80 -5.29 -4.76
C ALA A 21 -1.39 -5.31 -4.19
N VAL A 22 -0.73 -6.47 -4.28
CA VAL A 22 0.68 -6.67 -3.95
C VAL A 22 1.34 -7.48 -5.06
N GLY A 23 2.40 -6.95 -5.67
CA GLY A 23 3.01 -7.53 -6.85
C GLY A 23 1.99 -7.64 -7.98
N GLN A 24 1.69 -8.88 -8.38
CA GLN A 24 0.71 -9.19 -9.43
C GLN A 24 -0.62 -9.74 -8.87
N GLN A 25 -0.78 -9.77 -7.56
CA GLN A 25 -1.95 -10.36 -6.89
C GLN A 25 -2.96 -9.29 -6.47
N VAL A 26 -4.23 -9.69 -6.47
CA VAL A 26 -5.34 -9.00 -5.78
C VAL A 26 -6.13 -10.06 -5.01
N PRO A 27 -6.81 -9.71 -3.90
CA PRO A 27 -7.68 -10.65 -3.20
C PRO A 27 -8.82 -11.11 -4.11
N ARG A 28 -9.32 -12.34 -3.91
CA ARG A 28 -10.39 -12.89 -4.76
C ARG A 28 -11.64 -12.01 -4.82
N TYR A 29 -12.01 -11.35 -3.71
CA TYR A 29 -13.17 -10.46 -3.72
C TYR A 29 -12.96 -9.23 -4.62
N VAL A 30 -11.74 -8.71 -4.69
CA VAL A 30 -11.39 -7.54 -5.52
C VAL A 30 -11.52 -7.88 -7.00
N SER A 31 -10.99 -9.05 -7.42
CA SER A 31 -11.14 -9.49 -8.81
C SER A 31 -12.59 -9.88 -9.13
N ALA A 32 -13.24 -10.67 -8.28
CA ALA A 32 -14.57 -11.23 -8.57
C ALA A 32 -15.71 -10.21 -8.48
N GLN A 33 -15.63 -9.24 -7.56
CA GLN A 33 -16.73 -8.28 -7.33
C GLN A 33 -16.47 -6.92 -7.98
N LEU A 34 -15.21 -6.49 -8.05
CA LEU A 34 -14.87 -5.17 -8.60
C LEU A 34 -14.27 -5.23 -10.01
N GLY A 35 -13.92 -6.43 -10.50
CA GLY A 35 -13.29 -6.60 -11.82
C GLY A 35 -11.90 -5.96 -11.93
N LEU A 36 -11.24 -5.72 -10.79
CA LEU A 36 -9.95 -5.05 -10.73
C LEU A 36 -8.79 -6.05 -10.78
N THR A 37 -7.69 -5.65 -11.42
CA THR A 37 -6.44 -6.42 -11.47
C THR A 37 -5.30 -5.59 -10.89
N ALA A 38 -4.24 -6.26 -10.43
CA ALA A 38 -3.04 -5.59 -9.93
C ALA A 38 -2.43 -4.67 -11.01
N GLU A 39 -2.39 -5.14 -12.26
CA GLU A 39 -1.90 -4.36 -13.40
C GLU A 39 -2.73 -3.08 -13.61
N ALA A 40 -4.07 -3.17 -13.58
CA ALA A 40 -4.94 -2.01 -13.76
C ALA A 40 -4.72 -0.98 -12.64
N LEU A 41 -4.64 -1.44 -11.39
CA LEU A 41 -4.40 -0.59 -10.23
C LEU A 41 -3.00 0.06 -10.26
N GLY A 42 -1.97 -0.70 -10.63
CA GLY A 42 -0.61 -0.21 -10.79
C GLY A 42 -0.49 0.83 -11.90
N ARG A 43 -1.11 0.57 -13.07
CA ARG A 43 -1.12 1.51 -14.20
C ARG A 43 -1.81 2.84 -13.87
N GLN A 44 -2.79 2.83 -12.97
CA GLN A 44 -3.48 4.03 -12.50
C GLN A 44 -2.73 4.76 -11.36
N GLY A 45 -1.60 4.23 -10.88
CA GLY A 45 -0.86 4.81 -9.75
C GLY A 45 -1.64 4.76 -8.44
N SER A 46 -2.49 3.74 -8.25
CA SER A 46 -3.37 3.67 -7.09
C SER A 46 -2.58 3.54 -5.78
N VAL A 47 -2.94 4.35 -4.78
CA VAL A 47 -2.29 4.33 -3.45
C VAL A 47 -2.51 3.01 -2.69
N VAL A 48 -3.54 2.25 -3.06
CA VAL A 48 -3.87 0.94 -2.45
C VAL A 48 -3.16 -0.23 -3.15
N ALA A 49 -2.28 0.03 -4.12
CA ALA A 49 -1.58 -1.03 -4.85
C ALA A 49 -0.07 -0.85 -4.77
N VAL A 50 0.68 -1.89 -4.47
CA VAL A 50 2.14 -1.91 -4.65
C VAL A 50 2.48 -2.98 -5.67
N THR A 51 3.06 -2.59 -6.80
CA THR A 51 3.28 -3.51 -7.94
C THR A 51 4.72 -3.48 -8.41
N GLY A 52 5.15 -4.53 -9.12
CA GLY A 52 6.53 -4.64 -9.63
C GLY A 52 7.43 -5.49 -8.72
N SER A 53 8.74 -5.26 -8.80
CA SER A 53 9.73 -5.97 -7.99
C SER A 53 9.61 -5.62 -6.50
N THR A 54 10.17 -6.44 -5.62
CA THR A 54 10.21 -6.15 -4.18
C THR A 54 10.82 -4.77 -3.89
N GLU A 55 11.88 -4.39 -4.61
CA GLU A 55 12.52 -3.07 -4.46
C GLU A 55 11.57 -1.95 -4.86
N GLN A 56 10.92 -2.06 -6.01
CA GLN A 56 9.93 -1.09 -6.46
C GLN A 56 8.77 -0.97 -5.46
N MET A 57 8.33 -2.08 -4.85
CA MET A 57 7.28 -2.07 -3.83
C MET A 57 7.75 -1.38 -2.54
N CYS A 58 9.00 -1.61 -2.10
CA CYS A 58 9.59 -0.87 -0.99
C CYS A 58 9.59 0.64 -1.26
N ASP A 59 10.06 1.05 -2.44
CA ASP A 59 10.16 2.46 -2.82
C ASP A 59 8.79 3.12 -2.87
N GLN A 60 7.76 2.43 -3.39
CA GLN A 60 6.39 2.92 -3.39
C GLN A 60 5.86 3.16 -1.97
N LEU A 61 6.15 2.26 -1.01
CA LEU A 61 5.70 2.43 0.37
C LEU A 61 6.44 3.57 1.07
N LEU A 62 7.76 3.69 0.88
CA LEU A 62 8.55 4.78 1.43
C LEU A 62 8.10 6.13 0.86
N ALA A 63 7.90 6.22 -0.45
CA ALA A 63 7.40 7.43 -1.09
C ALA A 63 6.01 7.83 -0.55
N ARG A 64 5.14 6.86 -0.24
CA ARG A 64 3.83 7.12 0.39
C ARG A 64 3.94 7.62 1.82
N ARG A 65 4.87 7.06 2.60
CA ARG A 65 5.18 7.54 3.95
C ARG A 65 5.65 8.99 3.91
N GLU A 66 6.58 9.31 3.01
CA GLU A 66 7.12 10.66 2.87
C GLU A 66 6.09 11.67 2.34
N THR A 67 5.33 11.28 1.30
CA THR A 67 4.40 12.19 0.62
C THR A 67 3.09 12.37 1.38
N PHE A 68 2.54 11.28 1.91
CA PHE A 68 1.19 11.26 2.48
C PHE A 68 1.17 11.04 4.00
N GLY A 69 2.26 10.58 4.61
CA GLY A 69 2.30 10.20 6.03
C GLY A 69 1.68 8.83 6.34
N ILE A 70 1.52 7.96 5.33
CA ILE A 70 1.00 6.59 5.54
C ILE A 70 2.04 5.76 6.30
N SER A 71 1.68 5.27 7.48
CA SER A 71 2.56 4.57 8.40
C SER A 71 2.07 3.17 8.80
N TYR A 72 0.79 2.88 8.57
CA TYR A 72 0.19 1.58 8.88
C TYR A 72 -0.39 0.93 7.61
N LEU A 73 -0.13 -0.37 7.42
CA LEU A 73 -0.58 -1.11 6.25
C LEU A 73 -1.45 -2.29 6.68
N MET A 74 -2.55 -2.50 5.98
CA MET A 74 -3.32 -3.75 6.04
C MET A 74 -3.18 -4.49 4.71
N VAL A 75 -3.22 -5.82 4.77
CA VAL A 75 -3.14 -6.69 3.60
C VAL A 75 -4.06 -7.90 3.81
N SER A 76 -4.66 -8.40 2.73
CA SER A 76 -5.37 -9.67 2.77
C SER A 76 -4.40 -10.83 3.02
N GLU A 77 -4.84 -11.85 3.76
CA GLU A 77 -4.13 -13.12 3.93
C GLU A 77 -3.67 -13.71 2.59
N GLU A 78 -4.50 -13.61 1.55
CA GLU A 78 -4.22 -14.11 0.19
C GLU A 78 -2.96 -13.50 -0.46
N MET A 79 -2.47 -12.38 0.06
CA MET A 79 -1.33 -11.63 -0.48
C MET A 79 -0.18 -11.49 0.54
N MET A 80 -0.29 -12.09 1.73
CA MET A 80 0.73 -11.95 2.77
C MET A 80 2.10 -12.44 2.29
N GLU A 81 2.17 -13.58 1.60
CA GLU A 81 3.41 -14.15 1.08
C GLU A 81 4.09 -13.25 0.06
N ALA A 82 3.33 -12.56 -0.81
CA ALA A 82 3.90 -11.61 -1.76
C ALA A 82 4.42 -10.33 -1.09
N LEU A 83 3.84 -9.95 0.06
CA LEU A 83 4.30 -8.80 0.83
C LEU A 83 5.47 -9.14 1.76
N ALA A 84 5.61 -10.39 2.20
CA ALA A 84 6.65 -10.83 3.13
C ALA A 84 8.07 -10.32 2.80
N PRO A 85 8.61 -10.43 1.57
CA PRO A 85 9.95 -9.94 1.27
C PRO A 85 10.07 -8.40 1.34
N VAL A 86 8.96 -7.67 1.17
CA VAL A 86 8.93 -6.21 1.34
C VAL A 86 9.02 -5.87 2.83
N VAL A 87 8.27 -6.58 3.67
CA VAL A 87 8.33 -6.43 5.14
C VAL A 87 9.74 -6.72 5.64
N GLU A 88 10.37 -7.81 5.19
CA GLU A 88 11.73 -8.16 5.59
C GLU A 88 12.73 -7.03 5.28
N ARG A 89 12.64 -6.42 4.10
CA ARG A 89 13.53 -5.31 3.69
C ARG A 89 13.27 -4.01 4.43
N LEU A 90 12.03 -3.75 4.82
CA LEU A 90 11.64 -2.51 5.50
C LEU A 90 11.71 -2.62 7.03
N THR A 91 11.81 -3.84 7.57
CA THR A 91 11.95 -4.05 9.01
C THR A 91 13.19 -3.31 9.53
N GLY A 92 12.99 -2.45 10.54
CA GLY A 92 14.06 -1.65 11.14
C GLY A 92 14.39 -0.34 10.40
N ARG A 93 13.57 0.07 9.43
CA ARG A 93 13.66 1.36 8.71
C ARG A 93 12.40 2.20 8.97
#